data_AF-A0A3M0XVL6-F1
#
_entry.id   AF-A0A3M0XVL6-F1
#
_cell.length_a   1.000
_cell.length_b   1.000
_cell.length_c   1.000
_cell.angle_alpha   90.00
_cell.angle_beta   90.00
_cell.angle_gamma   90.00
#
_symmetry.space_group_name_H-M   'P 1'
#
loop_
_entity.id
_entity.type
_entity.pdbx_description
1 polymer ?
#
loop_
_entity_poly.entity_id
_entity_poly.type
_entity_poly.pdbx_seq_one_letter_code
_entity_poly.pdbx_strand_id
1 'polypeptide(L)'
;MVGSVELDVPSIRDLAAWAGVPLEAPGRGLGPLRIAGKVEAMATLFTFSEARIGLDETTAEGDLSVNLAGVRPALKGRLDVDRIDLNTYMPPPDEGSQPGSAGASGGDQSGAQGTGAGGGWSDEPMDLSGLKAADVDFALTVGEIRMRDLKIGRSVLKVALKDGLLALDLDELNLYGGRGTGRVTLDARGAVPRVAKTFAIEGVQAGPLLADAAGFDRLEGTGRMDVSITTRGRSQKEMVANLGGKGAVKFVDGAIKGINLAAMVRNVTSAFMDAQAGKAQKTDFAELSGTFTIAKGILTNRDLVLLNPLLRLSGAGTVDLPQRTLKYRLEPKLVATTEGQGGTASARGIAVPIIVEGPWDNLTYRPDLAGVAGGIAKDPAKALKGAKDTLKQLKQGGSGLGGLLGGGSDTSTGSGTATDPGSEGGDSGGSLIPDPGKALKGLFGN
;
A
#
# COMPACT_ATOMS: atom_id res chain seq x y z
N MET A 1 -45.57 -13.58 -20.92
CA MET A 1 -46.28 -13.86 -19.64
C MET A 1 -45.91 -12.75 -18.68
N VAL A 2 -46.89 -12.14 -18.01
CA VAL A 2 -46.67 -11.10 -17.01
C VAL A 2 -47.21 -11.61 -15.67
N GLY A 3 -46.47 -11.44 -14.60
CA GLY A 3 -46.92 -11.85 -13.27
C GLY A 3 -45.96 -11.42 -12.17
N SER A 4 -46.31 -11.73 -10.92
CA SER A 4 -45.38 -11.65 -9.80
C SER A 4 -44.52 -12.91 -9.78
N VAL A 5 -43.25 -12.76 -9.44
CA VAL A 5 -42.31 -13.87 -9.25
C VAL A 5 -41.69 -13.79 -7.86
N GLU A 6 -41.53 -14.96 -7.25
CA GLU A 6 -40.68 -15.18 -6.10
C GLU A 6 -39.82 -16.40 -6.42
N LEU A 7 -38.52 -16.17 -6.49
CA LEU A 7 -37.51 -17.19 -6.78
C LEU A 7 -36.58 -17.26 -5.58
N ASP A 8 -36.43 -18.45 -5.00
CA ASP A 8 -35.44 -18.75 -3.97
C ASP A 8 -34.56 -19.91 -4.46
N VAL A 9 -33.29 -19.61 -4.69
CA VAL A 9 -32.26 -20.56 -5.11
C VAL A 9 -31.26 -20.67 -3.96
N PRO A 10 -31.17 -21.83 -3.28
CA PRO A 10 -30.27 -21.99 -2.14
C PRO A 10 -28.79 -21.76 -2.46
N SER A 11 -28.38 -22.08 -3.69
CA SER A 11 -27.00 -21.97 -4.17
C SER A 11 -26.97 -21.89 -5.69
N ILE A 12 -26.48 -20.77 -6.25
CA ILE A 12 -26.28 -20.65 -7.70
C ILE A 12 -25.24 -21.67 -8.17
N ARG A 13 -24.18 -21.91 -7.40
CA ARG A 13 -23.15 -22.90 -7.75
C ARG A 13 -23.72 -24.31 -7.87
N ASP A 14 -24.54 -24.72 -6.91
CA ASP A 14 -25.13 -26.06 -6.94
C ASP A 14 -26.14 -26.18 -8.08
N LEU A 15 -26.92 -25.13 -8.34
CA LEU A 15 -27.83 -25.08 -9.49
C LEU A 15 -27.07 -25.20 -10.82
N ALA A 16 -25.94 -24.48 -10.97
CA ALA A 16 -25.13 -24.51 -12.17
C ALA A 16 -24.43 -25.87 -12.37
N ALA A 17 -23.89 -26.45 -11.28
CA ALA A 17 -23.33 -27.79 -11.29
C ALA A 17 -24.38 -28.86 -11.65
N TRP A 18 -25.59 -28.75 -11.08
CA TRP A 18 -26.73 -29.61 -11.42
C TRP A 18 -27.14 -29.47 -12.89
N ALA A 19 -27.09 -28.26 -13.44
CA ALA A 19 -27.35 -27.98 -14.85
C ALA A 19 -26.21 -28.43 -15.79
N GLY A 20 -25.14 -29.02 -15.26
CA GLY A 20 -23.99 -29.50 -16.04
C GLY A 20 -23.00 -28.41 -16.45
N VAL A 21 -23.09 -27.22 -15.85
CA VAL A 21 -22.22 -26.06 -16.12
C VAL A 21 -21.64 -25.57 -14.78
N PRO A 22 -20.72 -26.32 -14.14
CA PRO A 22 -20.14 -25.90 -12.86
C PRO A 22 -19.42 -24.56 -12.99
N LEU A 23 -19.62 -23.68 -12.01
CA LEU A 23 -18.97 -22.37 -11.96
C LEU A 23 -17.61 -22.50 -11.25
N GLU A 24 -16.53 -22.50 -12.03
CA GLU A 24 -15.15 -22.50 -11.53
C GLU A 24 -14.68 -21.08 -11.15
N ALA A 25 -15.51 -20.33 -10.41
CA ALA A 25 -15.13 -19.02 -9.90
C ALA A 25 -14.44 -19.14 -8.52
N PRO A 26 -13.37 -18.38 -8.23
CA PRO A 26 -12.74 -18.38 -6.92
C PRO A 26 -13.69 -17.90 -5.80
N GLY A 27 -13.33 -18.19 -4.55
CA GLY A 27 -14.08 -17.74 -3.37
C GLY A 27 -15.33 -18.58 -3.05
N ARG A 28 -16.12 -18.09 -2.09
CA ARG A 28 -17.31 -18.77 -1.52
C ARG A 28 -18.65 -18.16 -1.95
N GLY A 29 -18.62 -17.11 -2.78
CA GLY A 29 -19.81 -16.41 -3.25
C GLY A 29 -20.60 -17.20 -4.29
N LEU A 30 -21.67 -16.59 -4.82
CA LEU A 30 -22.66 -17.26 -5.67
C LEU A 30 -23.41 -18.38 -4.92
N GLY A 31 -23.65 -18.16 -3.64
CA GLY A 31 -24.49 -18.97 -2.79
C GLY A 31 -25.97 -18.62 -2.98
N PRO A 32 -26.72 -18.26 -1.92
CA PRO A 32 -28.15 -18.02 -2.02
C PRO A 32 -28.50 -16.85 -2.94
N LEU A 33 -29.48 -17.07 -3.83
CA LEU A 33 -30.08 -16.06 -4.67
C LEU A 33 -31.59 -16.00 -4.40
N ARG A 34 -32.08 -14.80 -4.08
CA ARG A 34 -33.51 -14.52 -3.97
C ARG A 34 -33.89 -13.41 -4.92
N ILE A 35 -34.99 -13.57 -5.64
CA ILE A 35 -35.56 -12.54 -6.50
C ILE A 35 -37.05 -12.48 -6.24
N ALA A 36 -37.56 -11.31 -5.84
CA ALA A 36 -38.98 -11.04 -5.72
C ALA A 36 -39.33 -9.79 -6.53
N GLY A 37 -40.40 -9.81 -7.31
CA GLY A 37 -40.81 -8.64 -8.09
C GLY A 37 -41.84 -8.96 -9.16
N LYS A 38 -42.06 -8.02 -10.08
CA LYS A 38 -42.87 -8.26 -11.28
C LYS A 38 -41.95 -8.76 -12.39
N VAL A 39 -42.39 -9.76 -13.14
CA VAL A 39 -41.67 -10.29 -14.29
C VAL A 39 -42.53 -10.24 -15.55
N GLU A 40 -41.93 -9.81 -16.64
CA GLU A 40 -42.43 -9.98 -17.99
C GLU A 40 -41.46 -10.89 -18.76
N ALA A 41 -41.96 -12.05 -19.17
CA ALA A 41 -41.21 -13.03 -19.95
C ALA A 41 -41.72 -13.05 -21.40
N MET A 42 -40.80 -12.82 -22.34
CA MET A 42 -41.03 -12.86 -23.79
C MET A 42 -39.95 -13.71 -24.46
N ALA A 43 -40.26 -14.96 -24.77
CA ALA A 43 -39.34 -15.95 -25.32
C ALA A 43 -38.06 -16.10 -24.44
N THR A 44 -36.96 -15.48 -24.85
CA THR A 44 -35.65 -15.52 -24.17
C THR A 44 -35.36 -14.25 -23.36
N LEU A 45 -36.23 -13.25 -23.40
CA LEU A 45 -36.11 -12.00 -22.67
C LEU A 45 -36.97 -12.04 -21.41
N PHE A 46 -36.35 -11.79 -20.27
CA PHE A 46 -37.01 -11.68 -18.98
C PHE A 46 -36.74 -10.29 -18.43
N THR A 47 -37.77 -9.51 -18.19
CA THR A 47 -37.67 -8.17 -17.59
C THR A 47 -38.29 -8.20 -16.21
N PHE A 48 -37.55 -7.75 -15.21
CA PHE A 48 -37.96 -7.62 -13.83
C PHE A 48 -38.10 -6.15 -13.49
N SER A 49 -39.23 -5.78 -12.88
CA SER A 49 -39.48 -4.44 -12.36
C SER A 49 -39.84 -4.48 -10.89
N GLU A 50 -39.48 -3.42 -10.17
CA GLU A 50 -39.61 -3.36 -8.70
C GLU A 50 -38.96 -4.59 -8.04
N ALA A 51 -37.84 -5.06 -8.61
CA ALA A 51 -37.19 -6.29 -8.18
C ALA A 51 -36.46 -6.04 -6.88
N ARG A 52 -36.65 -6.94 -5.90
CA ARG A 52 -35.80 -7.10 -4.73
C ARG A 52 -34.95 -8.33 -4.94
N ILE A 53 -33.64 -8.14 -4.97
CA ILE A 53 -32.64 -9.17 -5.26
C ILE A 53 -31.80 -9.34 -4.01
N GLY A 54 -31.70 -10.56 -3.50
CA GLY A 54 -30.71 -10.95 -2.50
C GLY A 54 -29.70 -11.87 -3.17
N LEU A 55 -28.42 -11.57 -3.09
CA LEU A 55 -27.33 -12.44 -3.53
C LEU A 55 -26.28 -12.50 -2.43
N ASP A 56 -26.07 -13.68 -1.85
CA ASP A 56 -25.22 -13.85 -0.68
C ASP A 56 -25.65 -12.91 0.46
N GLU A 57 -24.76 -12.00 0.90
CA GLU A 57 -25.03 -10.98 1.92
C GLU A 57 -25.46 -9.62 1.32
N THR A 58 -25.54 -9.53 -0.02
CA THR A 58 -25.91 -8.31 -0.75
C THR A 58 -27.41 -8.28 -1.01
N THR A 59 -28.04 -7.14 -0.78
CA THR A 59 -29.40 -6.84 -1.23
C THR A 59 -29.40 -5.70 -2.25
N ALA A 60 -30.27 -5.79 -3.24
CA ALA A 60 -30.43 -4.77 -4.27
C ALA A 60 -31.90 -4.59 -4.63
N GLU A 61 -32.27 -3.37 -4.99
CA GLU A 61 -33.58 -3.03 -5.50
C GLU A 61 -33.47 -2.35 -6.87
N GLY A 62 -34.40 -2.61 -7.79
CA GLY A 62 -34.48 -1.88 -9.05
C GLY A 62 -35.02 -2.69 -10.22
N ASP A 63 -34.62 -2.29 -11.42
CA ASP A 63 -35.07 -2.89 -12.68
C ASP A 63 -33.92 -3.62 -13.36
N LEU A 64 -34.21 -4.80 -13.90
CA LEU A 64 -33.24 -5.73 -14.48
C LEU A 64 -33.87 -6.42 -15.69
N SER A 65 -33.08 -6.63 -16.74
CA SER A 65 -33.46 -7.51 -17.85
C SER A 65 -32.36 -8.55 -18.08
N VAL A 66 -32.79 -9.77 -18.38
CA VAL A 66 -31.94 -10.89 -18.73
C VAL A 66 -32.38 -11.38 -20.10
N ASN A 67 -31.47 -11.30 -21.07
CA ASN A 67 -31.68 -11.85 -22.40
C ASN A 67 -30.80 -13.09 -22.57
N LEU A 68 -31.44 -14.23 -22.72
CA LEU A 68 -30.79 -15.51 -22.96
C LEU A 68 -30.63 -15.81 -24.46
N ALA A 69 -30.99 -14.87 -25.35
CA ALA A 69 -30.73 -14.99 -26.77
C ALA A 69 -29.24 -14.77 -27.08
N GLY A 70 -28.57 -15.80 -27.57
CA GLY A 70 -27.21 -15.72 -28.08
C GLY A 70 -26.29 -16.75 -27.44
N VAL A 71 -24.98 -16.57 -27.70
CA VAL A 71 -23.93 -17.46 -27.17
C VAL A 71 -23.70 -17.23 -25.67
N ARG A 72 -24.01 -16.04 -25.17
CA ARG A 72 -23.86 -15.64 -23.76
C ARG A 72 -25.13 -14.92 -23.30
N PRO A 73 -25.53 -15.09 -22.03
CA PRO A 73 -26.60 -14.29 -21.44
C PRO A 73 -26.17 -12.82 -21.39
N ALA A 74 -27.09 -11.91 -21.72
CA ALA A 74 -26.90 -10.48 -21.61
C ALA A 74 -27.78 -9.92 -20.49
N LEU A 75 -27.16 -9.30 -19.49
CA LEU A 75 -27.83 -8.72 -18.33
C LEU A 75 -27.74 -7.20 -18.39
N LYS A 76 -28.84 -6.52 -18.14
CA LYS A 76 -28.87 -5.06 -18.06
C LYS A 76 -29.73 -4.58 -16.93
N GLY A 77 -29.40 -3.46 -16.30
CA GLY A 77 -30.29 -2.92 -15.28
C GLY A 77 -29.81 -1.64 -14.61
N ARG A 78 -30.66 -1.16 -13.71
CA ARG A 78 -30.35 -0.09 -12.77
C ARG A 78 -30.72 -0.56 -11.39
N LEU A 79 -29.73 -0.65 -10.51
CA LEU A 79 -29.88 -1.23 -9.19
C LEU A 79 -29.33 -0.28 -8.12
N ASP A 80 -30.10 -0.11 -7.07
CA ASP A 80 -29.65 0.43 -5.80
C ASP A 80 -29.27 -0.74 -4.90
N VAL A 81 -27.99 -0.86 -4.57
CA VAL A 81 -27.37 -1.99 -3.87
C VAL A 81 -26.94 -1.55 -2.48
N ASP A 82 -27.23 -2.32 -1.45
CA ASP A 82 -26.85 -1.97 -0.07
C ASP A 82 -25.33 -2.02 0.15
N ARG A 83 -24.71 -3.15 -0.18
CA ARG A 83 -23.32 -3.49 0.03
C ARG A 83 -22.87 -4.53 -0.99
N ILE A 84 -21.71 -4.32 -1.58
CA ILE A 84 -20.99 -5.34 -2.35
C ILE A 84 -19.76 -5.75 -1.56
N ASP A 85 -19.67 -7.02 -1.17
CA ASP A 85 -18.46 -7.58 -0.58
C ASP A 85 -17.69 -8.41 -1.62
N LEU A 86 -16.60 -7.85 -2.13
CA LEU A 86 -15.76 -8.52 -3.12
C LEU A 86 -14.94 -9.66 -2.51
N ASN A 87 -14.74 -9.70 -1.19
CA ASN A 87 -13.98 -10.77 -0.53
C ASN A 87 -14.64 -12.13 -0.71
N THR A 88 -15.97 -12.15 -0.79
CA THR A 88 -16.76 -13.36 -1.03
C THR A 88 -16.42 -14.02 -2.36
N TYR A 89 -15.95 -13.24 -3.34
CA TYR A 89 -15.62 -13.68 -4.71
C TYR A 89 -14.12 -13.77 -4.99
N MET A 90 -13.27 -13.56 -3.98
CA MET A 90 -11.82 -13.69 -4.10
C MET A 90 -11.36 -15.02 -3.48
N PRO A 91 -10.22 -15.57 -3.92
CA PRO A 91 -9.57 -16.67 -3.20
C PRO A 91 -9.39 -16.28 -1.73
N PRO A 92 -9.60 -17.22 -0.78
CA PRO A 92 -9.28 -16.95 0.61
C PRO A 92 -7.81 -16.52 0.71
N PRO A 93 -7.46 -15.54 1.57
CA PRO A 93 -6.08 -15.23 1.83
C PRO A 93 -5.34 -16.49 2.26
N ASP A 94 -4.13 -16.72 1.75
CA ASP A 94 -3.30 -17.85 2.19
C ASP A 94 -3.17 -17.82 3.72
N GLU A 95 -3.60 -18.88 4.41
CA GLU A 95 -3.57 -19.02 5.88
C GLU A 95 -2.15 -18.99 6.48
N GLY A 96 -1.10 -18.71 5.69
CA GLY A 96 0.27 -18.45 6.16
C GLY A 96 0.67 -16.97 6.23
N SER A 97 -0.18 -16.04 5.78
CA SER A 97 0.13 -14.60 5.75
C SER A 97 -0.50 -13.84 6.92
N GLN A 98 -0.45 -14.40 8.12
CA GLN A 98 -0.73 -13.64 9.34
C GLN A 98 0.38 -12.60 9.54
N PRO A 99 0.07 -11.34 9.93
CA PRO A 99 1.09 -10.40 10.36
C PRO A 99 1.77 -10.93 11.63
N GLY A 100 2.91 -11.60 11.43
CA GLY A 100 3.88 -12.09 12.41
C GLY A 100 3.45 -12.17 13.88
N SER A 101 2.98 -13.35 14.28
CA SER A 101 3.32 -13.91 15.59
C SER A 101 4.52 -14.83 15.35
N ALA A 102 5.72 -14.35 15.65
CA ALA A 102 6.93 -15.18 15.61
C ALA A 102 6.87 -16.18 16.78
N GLY A 103 6.27 -17.34 16.53
CA GLY A 103 6.47 -18.53 17.35
C GLY A 103 7.73 -19.23 16.86
N ALA A 104 8.80 -19.15 17.65
CA ALA A 104 9.99 -19.96 17.42
C ALA A 104 9.62 -21.44 17.53
N SER A 105 9.96 -22.22 16.50
CA SER A 105 10.14 -23.67 16.64
C SER A 105 11.26 -24.06 15.71
N GLY A 106 12.39 -24.42 16.33
CA GLY A 106 13.52 -25.03 15.63
C GLY A 106 13.18 -26.45 15.20
N GLY A 107 13.83 -26.88 14.13
CA GLY A 107 13.80 -28.24 13.63
C GLY A 107 14.49 -28.34 12.28
N ASP A 108 15.72 -28.85 12.30
CA ASP A 108 16.42 -29.37 11.12
C ASP A 108 15.55 -30.42 10.41
N GLN A 109 15.40 -30.32 9.08
CA GLN A 109 15.71 -31.37 8.10
C GLN A 109 15.35 -30.96 6.65
N SER A 110 16.38 -30.99 5.81
CA SER A 110 16.43 -31.36 4.39
C SER A 110 15.13 -31.47 3.57
N GLY A 111 15.01 -30.60 2.56
CA GLY A 111 14.67 -31.03 1.18
C GLY A 111 13.24 -30.79 0.69
N ALA A 112 12.92 -29.56 0.29
CA ALA A 112 12.07 -29.26 -0.87
C ALA A 112 12.12 -27.75 -1.17
N GLN A 113 12.54 -27.40 -2.38
CA GLN A 113 12.48 -26.05 -2.93
C GLN A 113 11.01 -25.72 -3.23
N GLY A 114 10.46 -24.65 -2.64
CA GLY A 114 9.12 -24.15 -3.00
C GLY A 114 8.50 -23.18 -2.02
N THR A 115 8.87 -21.89 -2.14
CA THR A 115 8.06 -20.70 -1.83
C THR A 115 7.29 -20.65 -0.51
N GLY A 116 7.84 -19.95 0.49
CA GLY A 116 7.08 -19.65 1.70
C GLY A 116 7.84 -18.91 2.80
N ALA A 117 8.72 -17.96 2.45
CA ALA A 117 9.30 -17.01 3.41
C ALA A 117 9.97 -15.85 2.65
N GLY A 118 9.18 -14.88 2.21
CA GLY A 118 9.66 -13.65 1.56
C GLY A 118 8.53 -12.97 0.80
N GLY A 119 8.11 -11.78 1.23
CA GLY A 119 7.00 -11.05 0.64
C GLY A 119 7.32 -10.57 -0.79
N GLY A 120 7.05 -11.40 -1.79
CA GLY A 120 7.10 -11.07 -3.22
C GLY A 120 5.72 -10.98 -3.85
N TRP A 121 5.66 -10.58 -5.13
CA TRP A 121 4.42 -10.61 -5.93
C TRP A 121 4.08 -12.04 -6.34
N SER A 122 2.80 -12.41 -6.31
CA SER A 122 2.37 -13.74 -6.72
C SER A 122 2.66 -13.99 -8.20
N ASP A 123 3.24 -15.16 -8.47
CA ASP A 123 3.43 -15.73 -9.81
C ASP A 123 2.22 -16.57 -10.26
N GLU A 124 1.22 -16.74 -9.40
CA GLU A 124 0.02 -17.53 -9.69
C GLU A 124 -0.74 -16.93 -10.89
N PRO A 125 -1.13 -17.76 -11.87
CA PRO A 125 -1.97 -17.33 -12.97
C PRO A 125 -3.31 -16.80 -12.46
N MET A 126 -3.69 -15.59 -12.89
CA MET A 126 -5.00 -15.03 -12.62
C MET A 126 -6.04 -15.73 -13.49
N ASP A 127 -7.06 -16.30 -12.84
CA ASP A 127 -8.23 -16.75 -13.57
C ASP A 127 -9.20 -15.59 -13.84
N LEU A 128 -9.42 -15.32 -15.13
CA LEU A 128 -10.34 -14.30 -15.63
C LEU A 128 -11.42 -14.91 -16.54
N SER A 129 -11.58 -16.24 -16.51
CA SER A 129 -12.55 -16.99 -17.30
C SER A 129 -13.99 -16.47 -17.08
N GLY A 130 -14.32 -16.10 -15.85
CA GLY A 130 -15.62 -15.55 -15.46
C GLY A 130 -16.04 -14.30 -16.23
N LEU A 131 -15.09 -13.50 -16.75
CA LEU A 131 -15.41 -12.32 -17.57
C LEU A 131 -16.02 -12.67 -18.93
N LYS A 132 -15.95 -13.94 -19.34
CA LYS A 132 -16.55 -14.44 -20.60
C LYS A 132 -17.87 -15.16 -20.36
N ALA A 133 -18.33 -15.27 -19.12
CA ALA A 133 -19.55 -16.01 -18.78
C ALA A 133 -20.83 -15.28 -19.19
N ALA A 134 -20.82 -13.93 -19.19
CA ALA A 134 -21.98 -13.11 -19.53
C ALA A 134 -21.56 -11.76 -20.09
N ASP A 135 -22.48 -11.12 -20.82
CA ASP A 135 -22.40 -9.70 -21.15
C ASP A 135 -23.26 -8.91 -20.14
N VAL A 136 -22.77 -7.77 -19.68
CA VAL A 136 -23.36 -7.00 -18.58
C VAL A 136 -23.38 -5.50 -18.90
N ASP A 137 -24.47 -4.81 -18.56
CA ASP A 137 -24.63 -3.35 -18.68
C ASP A 137 -25.48 -2.83 -17.51
N PHE A 138 -24.84 -2.48 -16.39
CA PHE A 138 -25.50 -1.99 -15.18
C PHE A 138 -25.15 -0.55 -14.87
N ALA A 139 -26.14 0.20 -14.40
CA ALA A 139 -25.94 1.40 -13.61
C ALA A 139 -26.21 1.08 -12.14
N LEU A 140 -25.22 1.26 -11.28
CA LEU A 140 -25.29 0.90 -9.86
C LEU A 140 -25.14 2.13 -8.98
N THR A 141 -26.03 2.25 -8.00
CA THR A 141 -25.76 3.01 -6.77
C THR A 141 -25.47 1.98 -5.69
N VAL A 142 -24.31 2.06 -5.04
CA VAL A 142 -23.92 1.09 -4.00
C VAL A 142 -23.72 1.84 -2.69
N GLY A 143 -24.31 1.36 -1.59
CA GLY A 143 -24.14 1.95 -0.27
C GLY A 143 -22.72 1.76 0.30
N GLU A 144 -22.14 0.58 0.13
CA GLU A 144 -20.79 0.24 0.56
C GLU A 144 -20.14 -0.81 -0.36
N ILE A 145 -18.87 -0.63 -0.70
CA ILE A 145 -18.05 -1.64 -1.38
C ILE A 145 -16.93 -2.05 -0.42
N ARG A 146 -16.84 -3.35 -0.13
CA ARG A 146 -15.75 -3.95 0.63
C ARG A 146 -14.83 -4.72 -0.29
N MET A 147 -13.54 -4.52 -0.11
CA MET A 147 -12.50 -5.24 -0.84
C MET A 147 -11.28 -5.38 0.05
N ARG A 148 -11.01 -6.60 0.50
CA ARG A 148 -10.08 -6.88 1.60
C ARG A 148 -10.46 -6.03 2.81
N ASP A 149 -9.52 -5.31 3.39
CA ASP A 149 -9.75 -4.39 4.49
C ASP A 149 -10.31 -3.03 4.04
N LEU A 150 -10.30 -2.74 2.73
CA LEU A 150 -10.81 -1.47 2.20
C LEU A 150 -12.32 -1.37 2.35
N LYS A 151 -12.74 -0.20 2.83
CA LYS A 151 -14.15 0.18 2.97
C LYS A 151 -14.39 1.45 2.18
N ILE A 152 -15.11 1.30 1.07
CA ILE A 152 -15.57 2.39 0.24
C ILE A 152 -17.05 2.56 0.56
N GLY A 153 -17.46 3.77 0.93
CA GLY A 153 -18.86 4.09 1.17
C GLY A 153 -19.64 4.25 -0.13
N ARG A 154 -20.62 5.15 -0.11
CA ARG A 154 -21.53 5.35 -1.23
C ARG A 154 -20.76 5.54 -2.54
N SER A 155 -21.13 4.76 -3.54
CA SER A 155 -20.48 4.73 -4.85
C SER A 155 -21.53 4.74 -5.96
N VAL A 156 -21.27 5.48 -7.03
CA VAL A 156 -22.10 5.47 -8.25
C VAL A 156 -21.20 5.03 -9.40
N LEU A 157 -21.58 3.94 -10.06
CA LEU A 157 -20.76 3.35 -11.11
C LEU A 157 -21.57 2.71 -12.23
N LYS A 158 -21.02 2.75 -13.43
CA LYS A 158 -21.50 1.98 -14.59
C LYS A 158 -20.57 0.81 -14.82
N VAL A 159 -21.17 -0.36 -15.05
CA VAL A 159 -20.48 -1.62 -15.28
C VAL A 159 -20.86 -2.10 -16.67
N ALA A 160 -19.89 -2.16 -17.58
CA ALA A 160 -20.05 -2.74 -18.90
C ALA A 160 -19.10 -3.91 -19.07
N LEU A 161 -19.61 -5.11 -19.25
CA LEU A 161 -18.86 -6.30 -19.61
C LEU A 161 -19.34 -6.79 -20.97
N LYS A 162 -18.43 -6.94 -21.92
CA LYS A 162 -18.77 -7.50 -23.22
C LYS A 162 -17.65 -8.39 -23.71
N ASP A 163 -17.94 -9.67 -23.92
CA ASP A 163 -16.98 -10.62 -24.50
C ASP A 163 -15.63 -10.65 -23.75
N GLY A 164 -15.62 -10.55 -22.42
CA GLY A 164 -14.37 -10.51 -21.64
C GLY A 164 -13.66 -9.15 -21.58
N LEU A 165 -14.26 -8.08 -22.13
CA LEU A 165 -13.83 -6.69 -21.89
C LEU A 165 -14.71 -6.05 -20.82
N LEU A 166 -14.16 -5.83 -19.64
CA LEU A 166 -14.79 -5.11 -18.54
C LEU A 166 -14.39 -3.63 -18.59
N ALA A 167 -15.38 -2.74 -18.48
CA ALA A 167 -15.22 -1.32 -18.25
C ALA A 167 -16.07 -0.90 -17.05
N LEU A 168 -15.44 -0.20 -16.11
CA LEU A 168 -16.06 0.40 -14.94
C LEU A 168 -15.86 1.91 -15.03
N ASP A 169 -16.94 2.67 -15.09
CA ASP A 169 -16.92 4.12 -14.92
C ASP A 169 -17.41 4.42 -13.50
N LEU A 170 -16.54 4.94 -12.64
CA LEU A 170 -16.84 5.25 -11.24
C LEU A 170 -17.09 6.76 -11.14
N ASP A 171 -18.36 7.14 -11.27
CA ASP A 171 -18.82 8.54 -11.30
C ASP A 171 -18.77 9.18 -9.88
N GLU A 172 -18.88 8.37 -8.83
CA GLU A 172 -18.74 8.77 -7.43
C GLU A 172 -18.14 7.64 -6.60
N LEU A 173 -17.19 7.98 -5.74
CA LEU A 173 -16.62 7.11 -4.71
C LEU A 173 -16.45 7.91 -3.42
N ASN A 174 -17.13 7.54 -2.35
CA ASN A 174 -16.89 8.12 -1.03
C ASN A 174 -15.97 7.20 -0.23
N LEU A 175 -14.82 7.69 0.21
CA LEU A 175 -13.82 6.85 0.89
C LEU A 175 -13.04 7.66 1.93
N TYR A 176 -12.99 7.16 3.16
CA TYR A 176 -12.19 7.71 4.26
C TYR A 176 -12.31 9.24 4.43
N GLY A 177 -13.55 9.75 4.41
CA GLY A 177 -13.87 11.17 4.58
C GLY A 177 -13.72 12.04 3.34
N GLY A 178 -13.14 11.50 2.26
CA GLY A 178 -13.00 12.18 0.97
C GLY A 178 -13.88 11.57 -0.12
N ARG A 179 -13.63 12.02 -1.34
CA ARG A 179 -14.36 11.60 -2.54
C ARG A 179 -13.44 11.38 -3.72
N GLY A 180 -13.91 10.63 -4.71
CA GLY A 180 -13.17 10.44 -5.95
C GLY A 180 -14.03 9.97 -7.12
N THR A 181 -13.39 9.92 -8.27
CA THR A 181 -13.91 9.34 -9.51
C THR A 181 -12.84 8.46 -10.13
N GLY A 182 -13.25 7.60 -11.05
CA GLY A 182 -12.29 6.78 -11.76
C GLY A 182 -12.84 6.06 -12.97
N ARG A 183 -11.93 5.39 -13.67
CA ARG A 183 -12.24 4.44 -14.73
C ARG A 183 -11.30 3.27 -14.62
N VAL A 184 -11.84 2.07 -14.73
CA VAL A 184 -11.07 0.82 -14.80
C VAL A 184 -11.48 0.07 -16.05
N THR A 185 -10.50 -0.41 -16.81
CA THR A 185 -10.74 -1.33 -17.91
C THR A 185 -9.88 -2.57 -17.72
N LEU A 186 -10.47 -3.74 -17.97
CA LEU A 186 -9.81 -5.03 -17.94
C LEU A 186 -10.19 -5.79 -19.20
N ASP A 187 -9.21 -6.02 -20.07
CA ASP A 187 -9.37 -6.76 -21.32
C ASP A 187 -8.78 -8.17 -21.16
N ALA A 188 -9.65 -9.17 -21.04
CA ALA A 188 -9.33 -10.59 -20.94
C ALA A 188 -9.63 -11.35 -22.24
N ARG A 189 -9.82 -10.65 -23.36
CA ARG A 189 -10.06 -11.29 -24.67
C ARG A 189 -8.82 -12.04 -25.16
N GLY A 190 -7.64 -11.46 -24.96
CA GLY A 190 -6.36 -12.06 -25.31
C GLY A 190 -5.79 -12.98 -24.22
N ALA A 191 -4.76 -13.76 -24.57
CA ALA A 191 -4.07 -14.67 -23.65
C ALA A 191 -3.22 -13.96 -22.57
N VAL A 192 -2.94 -12.67 -22.75
CA VAL A 192 -2.27 -11.81 -21.76
C VAL A 192 -3.24 -10.66 -21.44
N PRO A 193 -3.86 -10.67 -20.24
CA PRO A 193 -4.78 -9.64 -19.81
C PRO A 193 -4.14 -8.25 -19.82
N ARG A 194 -4.94 -7.23 -20.12
CA ARG A 194 -4.53 -5.82 -20.07
C ARG A 194 -5.43 -5.04 -19.15
N VAL A 195 -4.83 -4.17 -18.33
CA VAL A 195 -5.56 -3.35 -17.36
C VAL A 195 -5.17 -1.90 -17.56
N ALA A 196 -6.15 -1.00 -17.56
CA ALA A 196 -5.92 0.43 -17.44
C ALA A 196 -6.79 1.01 -16.32
N LYS A 197 -6.21 1.90 -15.51
CA LYS A 197 -6.87 2.53 -14.38
C LYS A 197 -6.58 4.03 -14.39
N THR A 198 -7.61 4.83 -14.17
CA THR A 198 -7.47 6.26 -13.88
C THR A 198 -8.30 6.59 -12.65
N PHE A 199 -7.71 7.33 -11.71
CA PHE A 199 -8.42 7.81 -10.53
C PHE A 199 -8.07 9.26 -10.25
N ALA A 200 -9.06 10.02 -9.80
CA ALA A 200 -8.92 11.35 -9.24
C ALA A 200 -9.61 11.32 -7.87
N ILE A 201 -8.87 11.53 -6.80
CA ILE A 201 -9.32 11.38 -5.42
C ILE A 201 -8.91 12.63 -4.65
N GLU A 202 -9.77 13.15 -3.79
CA GLU A 202 -9.52 14.36 -3.01
C GLU A 202 -10.16 14.32 -1.61
N GLY A 203 -9.54 15.03 -0.67
CA GLY A 203 -10.06 15.16 0.69
C GLY A 203 -9.96 13.88 1.53
N VAL A 204 -9.19 12.89 1.08
CA VAL A 204 -9.16 11.57 1.72
C VAL A 204 -8.17 11.54 2.87
N GLN A 205 -8.57 10.97 4.01
CA GLN A 205 -7.66 10.77 5.13
C GLN A 205 -6.64 9.68 4.78
N ALA A 206 -5.37 10.07 4.63
CA ALA A 206 -4.31 9.17 4.17
C ALA A 206 -4.04 8.01 5.16
N GLY A 207 -4.06 8.30 6.46
CA GLY A 207 -3.78 7.32 7.51
C GLY A 207 -4.67 6.06 7.43
N PRO A 208 -6.00 6.17 7.60
CA PRO A 208 -6.88 5.01 7.55
C PRO A 208 -6.93 4.37 6.15
N LEU A 209 -6.87 5.16 5.06
CA LEU A 209 -6.80 4.60 3.70
C LEU A 209 -5.56 3.71 3.54
N LEU A 210 -4.38 4.20 3.93
CA LEU A 210 -3.12 3.48 3.75
C LEU A 210 -2.97 2.32 4.74
N ALA A 211 -3.59 2.40 5.91
CA ALA A 211 -3.69 1.27 6.82
C ALA A 211 -4.49 0.11 6.21
N ASP A 212 -5.68 0.39 5.68
CA ASP A 212 -6.55 -0.65 5.09
C ASP A 212 -6.06 -1.11 3.70
N ALA A 213 -5.55 -0.19 2.87
CA ALA A 213 -5.02 -0.54 1.55
C ALA A 213 -3.72 -1.32 1.64
N ALA A 214 -2.89 -0.96 2.63
CA ALA A 214 -1.47 -1.21 2.57
C ALA A 214 -0.79 -1.59 3.89
N GLY A 215 -1.52 -1.70 5.00
CA GLY A 215 -0.91 -1.87 6.32
C GLY A 215 0.07 -0.75 6.67
N PHE A 216 -0.03 0.42 6.02
CA PHE A 216 0.88 1.53 6.20
C PHE A 216 0.22 2.64 7.03
N ASP A 217 0.64 2.75 8.28
CA ASP A 217 0.05 3.66 9.27
C ASP A 217 0.92 4.89 9.58
N ARG A 218 2.04 5.06 8.86
CA ARG A 218 3.06 6.07 9.16
C ARG A 218 2.80 7.44 8.53
N LEU A 219 1.87 7.55 7.59
CA LEU A 219 1.52 8.82 6.95
C LEU A 219 0.13 9.28 7.40
N GLU A 220 0.08 10.46 7.98
CA GLU A 220 -1.15 11.17 8.31
C GLU A 220 -1.32 12.40 7.42
N GLY A 221 -2.56 12.86 7.27
CA GLY A 221 -2.90 14.07 6.53
C GLY A 221 -4.07 13.86 5.58
N THR A 222 -4.52 14.97 4.99
CA THR A 222 -5.58 14.97 3.97
C THR A 222 -4.94 14.92 2.60
N GLY A 223 -5.26 13.87 1.85
CA GLY A 223 -4.67 13.53 0.57
C GLY A 223 -5.53 13.89 -0.64
N ARG A 224 -4.86 14.26 -1.72
CA ARG A 224 -5.33 14.25 -3.10
C ARG A 224 -4.40 13.37 -3.93
N MET A 225 -4.98 12.59 -4.83
CA MET A 225 -4.24 11.74 -5.77
C MET A 225 -4.88 11.79 -7.15
N ASP A 226 -4.04 11.99 -8.16
CA ASP A 226 -4.39 11.82 -9.56
C ASP A 226 -3.47 10.75 -10.15
N VAL A 227 -4.01 9.67 -10.72
CA VAL A 227 -3.20 8.57 -11.24
C VAL A 227 -3.78 8.04 -12.55
N SER A 228 -2.89 7.72 -13.49
CA SER A 228 -3.22 7.03 -14.73
C SER A 228 -2.17 5.96 -14.99
N ILE A 229 -2.58 4.70 -14.91
CA ILE A 229 -1.71 3.53 -15.03
C ILE A 229 -2.27 2.52 -16.01
N THR A 230 -1.36 1.80 -16.64
CA THR A 230 -1.62 0.68 -17.53
C THR A 230 -0.70 -0.46 -17.18
N THR A 231 -1.17 -1.68 -17.38
CA THR A 231 -0.34 -2.88 -17.22
C THR A 231 -0.88 -4.02 -18.08
N ARG A 232 -0.08 -5.08 -18.19
CA ARG A 232 -0.45 -6.36 -18.78
C ARG A 232 0.29 -7.47 -18.05
N GLY A 233 -0.35 -8.63 -17.93
CA GLY A 233 0.28 -9.78 -17.27
C GLY A 233 -0.72 -10.87 -16.94
N ARG A 234 -0.23 -12.09 -16.85
CA ARG A 234 -0.99 -13.28 -16.46
C ARG A 234 -0.97 -13.50 -14.94
N SER A 235 -0.07 -12.85 -14.22
CA SER A 235 0.07 -12.92 -12.76
C SER A 235 0.26 -11.52 -12.16
N GLN A 236 0.16 -11.42 -10.84
CA GLN A 236 0.43 -10.17 -10.12
C GLN A 236 1.85 -9.66 -10.41
N LYS A 237 2.85 -10.55 -10.39
CA LYS A 237 4.25 -10.21 -10.67
C LYS A 237 4.44 -9.65 -12.07
N GLU A 238 3.84 -10.27 -13.09
CA GLU A 238 3.92 -9.76 -14.46
C GLU A 238 3.26 -8.38 -14.59
N MET A 239 2.11 -8.19 -13.93
CA MET A 239 1.43 -6.89 -13.93
C MET A 239 2.27 -5.79 -13.25
N VAL A 240 2.95 -6.10 -12.14
CA VAL A 240 3.82 -5.11 -11.49
C VAL A 240 5.04 -4.81 -12.37
N ALA A 241 5.66 -5.82 -12.96
CA ALA A 241 6.82 -5.65 -13.85
C ALA A 241 6.50 -4.89 -15.15
N ASN A 242 5.26 -4.96 -15.64
CA ASN A 242 4.82 -4.25 -16.84
C ASN A 242 4.07 -2.95 -16.53
N LEU A 243 4.01 -2.52 -15.28
CA LEU A 243 3.30 -1.30 -14.90
C LEU A 243 3.92 -0.08 -15.60
N GLY A 244 3.08 0.76 -16.17
CA GLY A 244 3.47 2.01 -16.82
C GLY A 244 2.40 3.09 -16.62
N GLY A 245 2.82 4.35 -16.52
CA GLY A 245 1.87 5.44 -16.30
C GLY A 245 2.48 6.65 -15.63
N LYS A 246 1.62 7.45 -15.00
CA LYS A 246 2.00 8.66 -14.28
C LYS A 246 0.97 9.01 -13.21
N GLY A 247 1.37 9.87 -12.29
CA GLY A 247 0.45 10.43 -11.31
C GLY A 247 1.05 11.58 -10.53
N ALA A 248 0.23 12.14 -9.65
CA ALA A 248 0.57 13.18 -8.71
C ALA A 248 -0.11 12.88 -7.38
N VAL A 249 0.60 13.16 -6.29
CA VAL A 249 0.08 13.06 -4.93
C VAL A 249 0.35 14.36 -4.20
N LYS A 250 -0.59 14.75 -3.35
CA LYS A 250 -0.42 15.87 -2.42
C LYS A 250 -1.14 15.54 -1.12
N PHE A 251 -0.44 15.72 -0.01
CA PHE A 251 -0.96 15.63 1.34
C PHE A 251 -0.79 16.98 2.00
N VAL A 252 -1.80 17.41 2.76
CA VAL A 252 -1.76 18.65 3.56
C VAL A 252 -2.09 18.34 5.00
N ASP A 253 -1.65 19.22 5.90
CA ASP A 253 -1.94 19.19 7.34
C ASP A 253 -1.72 17.79 7.94
N GLY A 254 -0.52 17.27 7.70
CA GLY A 254 -0.21 15.88 7.92
C GLY A 254 1.09 15.68 8.67
N ALA A 255 1.49 14.43 8.77
CA ALA A 255 2.71 14.07 9.46
C ALA A 255 3.23 12.69 9.12
N ILE A 256 4.54 12.50 9.34
CA ILE A 256 5.22 11.23 9.18
C ILE A 256 5.59 10.68 10.56
N LYS A 257 5.05 9.51 10.92
CA LYS A 257 5.36 8.79 12.16
C LYS A 257 6.67 8.03 12.07
N GLY A 258 7.36 7.94 13.20
CA GLY A 258 8.65 7.28 13.36
C GLY A 258 9.84 8.06 12.78
N ILE A 259 9.66 9.34 12.40
CA ILE A 259 10.75 10.20 11.89
C ILE A 259 10.63 11.57 12.57
N ASN A 260 11.72 12.11 13.10
CA ASN A 260 11.80 13.50 13.56
C ASN A 260 12.90 14.24 12.78
N LEU A 261 12.53 14.80 11.62
CA LEU A 261 13.47 15.51 10.75
C LEU A 261 14.11 16.70 11.48
N ALA A 262 13.39 17.35 12.41
CA ALA A 262 13.94 18.46 13.18
C ALA A 262 15.06 18.02 14.13
N ALA A 263 14.95 16.83 14.75
CA ALA A 263 16.01 16.23 15.54
C ALA A 263 17.20 15.81 14.67
N MET A 264 16.95 15.21 13.50
CA MET A 264 18.00 14.79 12.56
C MET A 264 18.85 15.97 12.07
N VAL A 265 18.23 17.13 11.82
CA VAL A 265 18.95 18.33 11.39
C VAL A 265 19.73 18.98 12.54
N ARG A 266 19.25 18.91 13.79
CA ARG A 266 19.95 19.45 14.96
C ARG A 266 21.13 18.59 15.43
N ASN A 267 21.02 17.27 15.32
CA ASN A 267 22.07 16.34 15.75
C ASN A 267 22.04 15.07 14.91
N VAL A 268 22.81 15.08 13.81
CA VAL A 268 22.94 13.94 12.88
C VAL A 268 23.42 12.68 13.60
N THR A 269 24.13 12.78 14.72
CA THR A 269 24.66 11.62 15.44
C THR A 269 23.63 11.03 16.41
N SER A 270 22.87 11.83 17.16
CA SER A 270 21.93 11.29 18.17
C SER A 270 20.61 10.79 17.59
N ALA A 271 20.14 11.36 16.47
CA ALA A 271 18.86 10.97 15.86
C ALA A 271 18.86 9.55 15.27
N PHE A 272 20.03 8.97 15.02
CA PHE A 272 20.20 7.61 14.50
C PHE A 272 20.69 6.59 15.56
N MET A 273 21.15 7.05 16.73
CA MET A 273 21.75 6.17 17.76
C MET A 273 20.83 5.83 18.93
N ASP A 274 19.70 6.53 19.07
CA ASP A 274 18.81 6.33 20.21
C ASP A 274 17.65 5.36 19.88
N ALA A 275 17.86 4.07 20.16
CA ALA A 275 16.90 3.00 19.89
C ALA A 275 15.57 3.15 20.68
N GLN A 276 15.57 3.91 21.79
CA GLN A 276 14.37 4.19 22.59
C GLN A 276 13.55 5.38 22.09
N ALA A 277 14.05 6.16 21.12
CA ALA A 277 13.33 7.31 20.57
C ALA A 277 12.11 6.92 19.71
N GLY A 278 12.00 5.68 19.24
CA GLY A 278 11.05 5.26 18.20
C GLY A 278 9.56 5.39 18.51
N LYS A 279 9.13 5.56 19.77
CA LYS A 279 7.69 5.50 20.14
C LYS A 279 6.92 6.82 20.05
N ALA A 280 7.58 7.96 19.87
CA ALA A 280 6.92 9.28 19.83
C ALA A 280 7.46 10.24 18.75
N GLN A 281 8.28 9.75 17.82
CA GLN A 281 8.91 10.61 16.81
C GLN A 281 7.92 10.84 15.67
N LYS A 282 7.57 12.11 15.44
CA LYS A 282 6.66 12.53 14.38
C LYS A 282 7.24 13.77 13.72
N THR A 283 7.13 13.87 12.40
CA THR A 283 7.47 15.08 11.65
C THR A 283 6.21 15.61 11.03
N ASP A 284 5.69 16.72 11.57
CA ASP A 284 4.55 17.40 11.00
C ASP A 284 4.94 18.10 9.69
N PHE A 285 3.99 18.26 8.79
CA PHE A 285 4.16 19.02 7.56
C PHE A 285 2.88 19.76 7.20
N ALA A 286 3.04 20.94 6.62
CA ALA A 286 1.94 21.67 5.98
C ALA A 286 1.63 21.06 4.60
N GLU A 287 2.65 20.58 3.90
CA GLU A 287 2.50 19.92 2.59
C GLU A 287 3.54 18.83 2.38
N LEU A 288 3.12 17.71 1.78
CA LEU A 288 3.97 16.69 1.17
C LEU A 288 3.42 16.41 -0.23
N SER A 289 4.20 16.67 -1.27
CA SER A 289 3.72 16.56 -2.66
C SER A 289 4.80 16.06 -3.62
N GLY A 290 4.38 15.53 -4.76
CA GLY A 290 5.27 15.11 -5.84
C GLY A 290 4.53 14.48 -7.01
N THR A 291 5.16 14.50 -8.17
CA THR A 291 4.71 13.79 -9.38
C THR A 291 5.57 12.56 -9.64
N PHE A 292 5.01 11.59 -10.36
CA PHE A 292 5.76 10.40 -10.73
C PHE A 292 5.41 9.91 -12.13
N THR A 293 6.37 9.23 -12.75
CA THR A 293 6.16 8.40 -13.93
C THR A 293 6.55 6.97 -13.61
N ILE A 294 5.92 6.00 -14.26
CA ILE A 294 6.22 4.58 -14.11
C ILE A 294 6.56 4.03 -15.49
N ALA A 295 7.68 3.32 -15.58
CA ALA A 295 8.06 2.58 -16.77
C ALA A 295 8.61 1.20 -16.37
N LYS A 296 7.98 0.13 -16.87
CA LYS A 296 8.38 -1.26 -16.59
C LYS A 296 8.48 -1.54 -15.08
N GLY A 297 7.49 -1.10 -14.32
CA GLY A 297 7.46 -1.26 -12.87
C GLY A 297 8.43 -0.36 -12.09
N ILE A 298 9.19 0.52 -12.74
CA ILE A 298 10.09 1.47 -12.07
C ILE A 298 9.40 2.84 -12.02
N LEU A 299 9.03 3.26 -10.81
CA LEU A 299 8.51 4.59 -10.54
C LEU A 299 9.66 5.57 -10.39
N THR A 300 9.59 6.72 -11.05
CA THR A 300 10.56 7.83 -10.95
C THR A 300 9.85 9.09 -10.50
N ASN A 301 10.41 9.77 -9.51
CA ASN A 301 9.94 11.06 -9.01
C ASN A 301 11.13 12.04 -8.93
N ARG A 302 10.90 13.30 -9.29
CA ARG A 302 11.97 14.32 -9.43
C ARG A 302 11.70 15.61 -8.66
N ASP A 303 10.52 15.71 -8.08
CA ASP A 303 9.95 16.94 -7.54
C ASP A 303 9.25 16.66 -6.20
N LEU A 304 9.73 15.67 -5.43
CA LEU A 304 9.24 15.47 -4.06
C LEU A 304 9.51 16.74 -3.26
N VAL A 305 8.49 17.24 -2.57
CA VAL A 305 8.60 18.39 -1.68
C VAL A 305 7.90 18.06 -0.38
N LEU A 306 8.53 18.42 0.74
CA LEU A 306 7.89 18.49 2.05
C LEU A 306 8.13 19.88 2.65
N LEU A 307 7.04 20.53 3.03
CA LEU A 307 7.01 21.85 3.64
C LEU A 307 6.65 21.72 5.12
N ASN A 308 7.56 22.08 6.00
CA ASN A 308 7.38 22.20 7.44
C ASN A 308 7.75 23.64 7.88
N PRO A 309 7.16 24.21 8.96
CA PRO A 309 7.49 25.57 9.42
C PRO A 309 9.00 25.85 9.60
N LEU A 310 9.77 24.84 10.00
CA LEU A 310 11.21 24.93 10.29
C LEU A 310 12.09 24.43 9.14
N LEU A 311 11.52 23.64 8.22
CA LEU A 311 12.28 22.88 7.22
C LEU A 311 11.57 22.86 5.86
N ARG A 312 12.35 23.02 4.80
CA ARG A 312 11.98 22.64 3.44
C ARG A 312 12.78 21.40 3.08
N LEU A 313 12.14 20.39 2.52
CA LEU A 313 12.79 19.20 2.01
C LEU A 313 12.42 19.05 0.54
N SER A 314 13.42 18.90 -0.33
CA SER A 314 13.21 18.47 -1.70
C SER A 314 13.81 17.09 -1.90
N GLY A 315 13.28 16.31 -2.84
CA GLY A 315 13.83 14.99 -3.11
C GLY A 315 13.57 14.50 -4.53
N ALA A 316 14.40 13.54 -4.93
CA ALA A 316 14.26 12.82 -6.18
C ALA A 316 14.73 11.38 -5.99
N GLY A 317 14.13 10.46 -6.71
CA GLY A 317 14.43 9.05 -6.55
C GLY A 317 13.63 8.13 -7.43
N THR A 318 13.84 6.84 -7.20
CA THR A 318 13.18 5.74 -7.88
C THR A 318 12.63 4.73 -6.89
N VAL A 319 11.51 4.10 -7.24
CA VAL A 319 10.97 2.93 -6.56
C VAL A 319 10.89 1.80 -7.58
N ASP A 320 11.59 0.70 -7.32
CA ASP A 320 11.50 -0.52 -8.10
C ASP A 320 10.37 -1.36 -7.50
N LEU A 321 9.20 -1.36 -8.15
CA LEU A 321 8.02 -2.07 -7.65
C LEU A 321 8.22 -3.60 -7.72
N PRO A 322 8.75 -4.19 -8.81
CA PRO A 322 9.04 -5.62 -8.86
C PRO A 322 9.95 -6.10 -7.73
N GLN A 323 11.04 -5.38 -7.47
CA GLN A 323 12.01 -5.74 -6.43
C GLN A 323 11.64 -5.22 -5.04
N ARG A 324 10.58 -4.41 -4.93
CA ARG A 324 10.15 -3.77 -3.67
C ARG A 324 11.30 -3.02 -3.00
N THR A 325 12.05 -2.26 -3.79
CA THR A 325 13.14 -1.41 -3.28
C THR A 325 12.88 0.05 -3.62
N LEU A 326 13.52 0.95 -2.87
CA LEU A 326 13.54 2.36 -3.22
C LEU A 326 14.95 2.92 -3.09
N LYS A 327 15.19 4.00 -3.82
CA LYS A 327 16.40 4.81 -3.71
C LYS A 327 16.03 6.27 -3.90
N TYR A 328 16.14 7.04 -2.83
CA TYR A 328 15.84 8.46 -2.80
C TYR A 328 17.02 9.26 -2.30
N ARG A 329 17.19 10.44 -2.87
CA ARG A 329 18.04 11.49 -2.34
C ARG A 329 17.15 12.61 -1.83
N LEU A 330 17.32 12.96 -0.57
CA LEU A 330 16.58 14.00 0.12
C LEU A 330 17.53 15.16 0.45
N GLU A 331 17.11 16.37 0.14
CA GLU A 331 17.87 17.60 0.30
C GLU A 331 17.12 18.54 1.25
N PRO A 332 17.45 18.50 2.56
CA PRO A 332 16.88 19.42 3.52
C PRO A 332 17.42 20.84 3.29
N LYS A 333 16.61 21.85 3.60
CA LYS A 333 16.99 23.26 3.66
C LYS A 333 16.26 23.91 4.82
N LEU A 334 17.01 24.43 5.78
CA LEU A 334 16.45 25.18 6.90
C LEU A 334 15.79 26.47 6.41
N VAL A 335 14.60 26.76 6.93
CA VAL A 335 13.98 28.07 6.74
C VAL A 335 14.64 29.02 7.74
N ALA A 336 15.29 30.07 7.25
CA ALA A 336 15.82 31.11 8.13
C ALA A 336 14.62 31.82 8.77
N THR A 337 14.50 31.73 10.09
CA THR A 337 13.57 32.60 10.83
C THR A 337 14.04 34.04 10.66
N THR A 338 13.12 34.93 10.32
CA THR A 338 13.37 36.37 10.21
C THR A 338 13.98 36.91 11.50
N GLU A 339 14.97 37.79 11.35
CA GLU A 339 15.63 38.55 12.42
C GLU A 339 14.60 39.21 13.36
N GLY A 340 14.82 39.08 14.68
CA GLY A 340 14.05 39.85 15.65
C GLY A 340 13.86 39.18 17.02
N GLN A 341 14.95 38.91 17.74
CA GLN A 341 15.04 38.89 19.21
C GLN A 341 16.44 38.41 19.63
N GLY A 342 17.40 39.33 19.65
CA GLY A 342 18.57 39.33 20.55
C GLY A 342 19.59 38.18 20.53
N GLY A 343 19.43 37.13 19.74
CA GLY A 343 20.36 35.99 19.67
C GLY A 343 21.25 36.04 18.44
N THR A 344 22.57 35.86 18.62
CA THR A 344 23.57 35.85 17.54
C THR A 344 23.19 34.89 16.41
N ALA A 345 23.01 35.45 15.21
CA ALA A 345 22.66 34.78 13.96
C ALA A 345 23.76 33.83 13.43
N SER A 346 24.04 32.74 14.14
CA SER A 346 25.14 31.80 13.82
C SER A 346 24.72 30.34 13.78
N ALA A 347 23.47 30.04 13.43
CA ALA A 347 23.04 28.68 13.09
C ALA A 347 22.60 28.61 11.61
N ARG A 348 23.49 29.00 10.69
CA ARG A 348 23.39 28.57 9.28
C ARG A 348 23.76 27.09 9.21
N GLY A 349 22.88 26.23 9.72
CA GLY A 349 23.08 24.79 9.72
C GLY A 349 23.33 24.29 8.30
N ILE A 350 24.46 23.61 8.10
CA ILE A 350 24.73 22.91 6.84
C ILE A 350 23.71 21.77 6.78
N ALA A 351 22.73 21.90 5.90
CA ALA A 351 21.78 20.84 5.66
C ALA A 351 22.47 19.74 4.84
N VAL A 352 22.64 18.57 5.46
CA VAL A 352 23.33 17.44 4.85
C VAL A 352 22.32 16.63 4.04
N PRO A 353 22.52 16.42 2.72
CA PRO A 353 21.66 15.55 1.94
C PRO A 353 21.66 14.12 2.50
N ILE A 354 20.53 13.44 2.43
CA ILE A 354 20.32 12.10 2.97
C ILE A 354 19.98 11.17 1.80
N ILE A 355 20.64 10.03 1.71
CA ILE A 355 20.26 8.94 0.83
C ILE A 355 19.43 7.95 1.65
N VAL A 356 18.25 7.62 1.13
CA VAL A 356 17.38 6.58 1.65
C VAL A 356 17.33 5.48 0.60
N GLU A 357 17.81 4.28 0.92
CA GLU A 357 17.83 3.18 -0.04
C GLU A 357 17.66 1.81 0.62
N GLY A 358 17.16 0.85 -0.16
CA GLY A 358 17.03 -0.54 0.25
C GLY A 358 15.64 -1.12 -0.03
N PRO A 359 15.41 -2.36 0.41
CA PRO A 359 14.09 -2.97 0.44
C PRO A 359 13.10 -2.11 1.22
N TRP A 360 11.85 -2.12 0.79
CA TRP A 360 10.72 -1.54 1.51
C TRP A 360 10.64 -2.04 2.94
N ASP A 361 11.04 -3.30 3.14
CA ASP A 361 11.06 -3.90 4.44
C ASP A 361 12.34 -3.58 5.29
N ASN A 362 13.32 -2.90 4.72
CA ASN A 362 14.56 -2.60 5.44
C ASN A 362 15.28 -1.40 4.83
N LEU A 363 14.73 -0.21 5.05
CA LEU A 363 15.33 1.02 4.55
C LEU A 363 16.54 1.43 5.36
N THR A 364 17.61 1.73 4.63
CA THR A 364 18.81 2.34 5.19
C THR A 364 18.83 3.83 4.92
N TYR A 365 19.41 4.58 5.84
CA TYR A 365 19.49 6.04 5.79
C TYR A 365 20.93 6.43 6.02
N ARG A 366 21.50 7.21 5.10
CA ARG A 366 22.90 7.63 5.22
C ARG A 366 23.13 9.06 4.73
N PRO A 367 23.98 9.83 5.41
CA PRO A 367 24.42 11.12 4.91
C PRO A 367 25.12 10.96 3.55
N ASP A 368 24.80 11.83 2.58
CA ASP A 368 25.61 11.95 1.37
C ASP A 368 26.76 12.94 1.57
N LEU A 369 27.87 12.42 2.09
CA LEU A 369 29.08 13.20 2.31
C LEU A 369 29.80 13.57 1.00
N ALA A 370 29.55 12.84 -0.10
CA ALA A 370 30.14 13.15 -1.40
C ALA A 370 29.49 14.39 -2.04
N GLY A 371 28.17 14.54 -1.92
CA GLY A 371 27.46 15.75 -2.34
C GLY A 371 27.87 17.00 -1.56
N VAL A 372 28.25 16.86 -0.29
CA VAL A 372 28.82 17.96 0.52
C VAL A 372 30.16 18.41 -0.05
N ALA A 373 31.04 17.49 -0.48
CA ALA A 373 32.33 17.80 -1.12
C ALA A 373 32.18 18.53 -2.48
N GLY A 374 31.17 18.16 -3.28
CA GLY A 374 30.86 18.87 -4.52
C GLY A 374 30.36 20.32 -4.30
N GLY A 375 29.61 20.55 -3.21
CA GLY A 375 29.19 21.90 -2.78
C GLY A 375 30.34 22.73 -2.18
N ILE A 376 31.27 22.08 -1.47
CA ILE A 376 32.50 22.69 -0.94
C ILE A 376 33.34 23.32 -2.06
N ALA A 377 33.39 22.72 -3.25
CA ALA A 377 34.19 23.23 -4.38
C ALA A 377 33.76 24.63 -4.88
N LYS A 378 32.53 25.08 -4.58
CA LYS A 378 32.05 26.43 -4.95
C LYS A 378 32.41 27.51 -3.92
N ASP A 379 32.69 27.16 -2.67
CA ASP A 379 33.14 28.08 -1.61
C ASP A 379 33.97 27.32 -0.53
N PRO A 380 35.23 26.97 -0.84
CA PRO A 380 36.01 25.99 -0.07
C PRO A 380 36.33 26.43 1.36
N ALA A 381 36.45 27.73 1.62
CA ALA A 381 36.83 28.24 2.93
C ALA A 381 35.73 28.06 3.99
N LYS A 382 34.46 28.28 3.63
CA LYS A 382 33.33 28.10 4.57
C LYS A 382 33.00 26.64 4.81
N ALA A 383 33.09 25.85 3.76
CA ALA A 383 32.62 24.48 3.78
C ALA A 383 33.67 23.53 4.39
N LEU A 384 34.98 23.81 4.28
CA LEU A 384 36.01 23.14 5.09
C LEU A 384 35.91 23.47 6.59
N LYS A 385 35.51 24.69 6.95
CA LYS A 385 35.36 25.09 8.36
C LYS A 385 34.17 24.37 9.00
N GLY A 386 33.02 24.40 8.33
CA GLY A 386 31.83 23.65 8.75
C GLY A 386 32.05 22.13 8.80
N ALA A 387 32.69 21.54 7.79
CA ALA A 387 33.02 20.11 7.79
C ALA A 387 34.01 19.73 8.90
N LYS A 388 35.02 20.57 9.19
CA LYS A 388 35.96 20.36 10.32
C LYS A 388 35.26 20.45 11.66
N ASP A 389 34.29 21.35 11.82
CA ASP A 389 33.53 21.51 13.06
C ASP A 389 32.58 20.32 13.27
N THR A 390 31.92 19.83 12.22
CA THR A 390 31.12 18.58 12.25
C THR A 390 31.98 17.36 12.53
N LEU A 391 33.17 17.25 11.90
CA LEU A 391 34.13 16.16 12.17
C LEU A 391 34.71 16.23 13.59
N LYS A 392 34.89 17.42 14.17
CA LYS A 392 35.30 17.59 15.57
C LYS A 392 34.20 17.16 16.53
N GLN A 393 32.95 17.51 16.27
CA GLN A 393 31.80 17.04 17.07
C GLN A 393 31.64 15.52 17.00
N LEU A 394 31.83 14.92 15.82
CA LEU A 394 31.81 13.46 15.64
C LEU A 394 32.97 12.76 16.38
N LYS A 395 34.17 13.38 16.43
CA LYS A 395 35.32 12.84 17.17
C LYS A 395 35.21 13.03 18.68
N GLN A 396 34.62 14.12 19.17
CA GLN A 396 34.45 14.38 20.60
C GLN A 396 33.37 13.49 21.23
N GLY A 397 32.40 13.00 20.45
CA GLY A 397 31.48 11.94 20.87
C GLY A 397 32.07 10.52 20.80
N GLY A 398 33.31 10.35 20.31
CA GLY A 398 33.91 9.06 19.97
C GLY A 398 34.82 8.42 21.03
N SER A 399 34.98 9.01 22.22
CA SER A 399 35.87 8.47 23.27
C SER A 399 35.45 7.14 23.88
N GLY A 400 34.33 6.52 23.43
CA GLY A 400 33.88 5.20 23.89
C GLY A 400 34.30 4.01 23.01
N LEU A 401 34.95 4.24 21.86
CA LEU A 401 35.15 3.19 20.84
C LEU A 401 36.50 2.44 20.94
N GLY A 402 37.33 2.71 21.95
CA GLY A 402 38.66 2.09 22.10
C GLY A 402 38.69 0.72 22.80
N GLY A 403 37.59 0.30 23.46
CA GLY A 403 37.57 -0.89 24.31
C GLY A 403 37.01 -2.17 23.68
N LEU A 404 36.49 -2.12 22.44
CA LEU A 404 35.68 -3.23 21.90
C LEU A 404 36.26 -3.92 20.65
N LEU A 405 37.53 -3.68 20.31
CA LEU A 405 38.16 -4.25 19.11
C LEU A 405 39.61 -4.71 19.32
N GLY A 406 39.97 -5.20 20.51
CA GLY A 406 41.34 -5.66 20.77
C GLY A 406 41.47 -6.82 21.75
N GLY A 407 41.74 -8.02 21.21
CA GLY A 407 42.64 -9.00 21.83
C GLY A 407 42.01 -10.01 22.79
N GLY A 408 41.72 -11.21 22.27
CA GLY A 408 41.78 -12.42 23.09
C GLY A 408 43.23 -12.84 23.32
N SER A 409 43.55 -13.21 24.56
CA SER A 409 44.53 -14.26 24.88
C SER A 409 44.43 -14.61 26.37
N ASP A 410 44.33 -15.90 26.62
CA ASP A 410 44.39 -16.64 27.89
C ASP A 410 45.19 -16.00 29.02
N THR A 411 44.69 -16.12 30.26
CA THR A 411 45.33 -16.99 31.26
C THR A 411 44.48 -17.13 32.53
N SER A 412 44.20 -18.39 32.85
CA SER A 412 43.58 -18.92 34.05
C SER A 412 44.54 -18.94 35.25
N THR A 413 44.04 -18.62 36.45
CA THR A 413 44.36 -19.18 37.79
C THR A 413 43.76 -18.23 38.85
N GLY A 414 43.05 -18.60 39.91
CA GLY A 414 42.52 -19.86 40.43
C GLY A 414 41.87 -19.59 41.80
N SER A 415 40.93 -20.47 42.19
CA SER A 415 40.50 -20.81 43.56
C SER A 415 39.63 -19.85 44.41
N GLY A 416 38.45 -20.34 44.83
CA GLY A 416 37.93 -20.09 46.19
C GLY A 416 36.41 -19.93 46.38
N THR A 417 35.68 -21.05 46.37
CA THR A 417 34.45 -21.39 47.14
C THR A 417 33.66 -20.31 47.91
N ALA A 418 32.34 -20.19 47.66
CA ALA A 418 31.25 -20.68 48.56
C ALA A 418 29.86 -20.08 48.25
N THR A 419 28.84 -20.98 48.26
CA THR A 419 27.42 -20.82 48.65
C THR A 419 26.44 -19.92 47.87
N ASP A 420 25.50 -20.58 47.20
CA ASP A 420 24.13 -20.17 46.81
C ASP A 420 23.18 -20.28 48.06
N PRO A 421 21.92 -19.75 48.14
CA PRO A 421 21.07 -19.30 47.02
C PRO A 421 20.22 -18.03 47.19
N GLY A 422 19.79 -17.48 46.04
CA GLY A 422 18.49 -16.80 45.90
C GLY A 422 18.50 -15.42 45.25
N SER A 423 18.18 -15.36 43.95
CA SER A 423 17.26 -14.38 43.30
C SER A 423 17.51 -14.38 41.79
N GLU A 424 16.58 -14.97 41.04
CA GLU A 424 16.57 -14.98 39.57
C GLU A 424 16.32 -13.57 39.02
N GLY A 425 17.35 -12.99 38.41
CA GLY A 425 17.24 -11.98 37.37
C GLY A 425 17.51 -12.65 36.01
N GLY A 426 16.54 -12.55 35.09
CA GLY A 426 16.68 -12.99 33.70
C GLY A 426 16.60 -11.80 32.75
N ASP A 427 17.73 -11.13 32.57
CA ASP A 427 18.00 -10.23 31.44
C ASP A 427 18.04 -11.08 30.16
N SER A 428 17.20 -10.74 29.19
CA SER A 428 17.33 -11.20 27.81
C SER A 428 17.27 -9.98 26.90
N GLY A 429 18.46 -9.51 26.55
CA GLY A 429 18.70 -8.54 25.50
C GLY A 429 18.18 -9.04 24.15
N GLY A 430 16.90 -8.77 23.90
CA GLY A 430 16.31 -8.84 22.57
C GLY A 430 16.73 -7.60 21.77
N SER A 431 17.21 -7.81 20.54
CA SER A 431 17.44 -6.75 19.56
C SER A 431 16.15 -5.94 19.36
N LEU A 432 16.11 -4.73 19.92
CA LEU A 432 14.94 -3.83 19.95
C LEU A 432 14.98 -2.76 18.85
N ILE A 433 15.56 -3.08 17.69
CA ILE A 433 15.37 -2.25 16.50
C ILE A 433 13.99 -2.61 15.93
N PRO A 434 12.99 -1.70 15.96
CA PRO A 434 11.71 -1.98 15.32
C PRO A 434 11.97 -2.09 13.82
N ASP A 435 11.67 -3.27 13.29
CA ASP A 435 11.73 -3.62 11.88
C ASP A 435 11.02 -2.54 11.04
N PRO A 436 11.77 -1.65 10.34
CA PRO A 436 11.19 -0.59 9.52
C PRO A 436 10.38 -1.15 8.35
N GLY A 437 10.33 -2.48 8.22
CA GLY A 437 9.84 -3.13 7.06
C GLY A 437 8.41 -3.54 6.94
N LYS A 438 7.73 -3.59 8.07
CA LYS A 438 6.31 -3.89 8.09
C LYS A 438 5.48 -2.78 7.45
N ALA A 439 6.04 -1.57 7.32
CA ALA A 439 5.32 -0.37 6.89
C ALA A 439 5.07 -0.28 5.37
N LEU A 440 5.96 -0.76 4.50
CA LEU A 440 5.83 -0.55 3.05
C LEU A 440 5.22 -1.75 2.29
N LYS A 441 4.88 -2.83 2.98
CA LYS A 441 4.48 -4.12 2.40
C LYS A 441 3.15 -4.09 1.63
N GLY A 442 2.20 -3.21 1.96
CA GLY A 442 0.87 -3.33 1.38
C GLY A 442 0.49 -2.29 0.30
N LEU A 443 1.36 -1.37 -0.13
CA LEU A 443 1.01 -0.34 -1.13
C LEU A 443 0.51 -0.90 -2.49
N PHE A 444 0.60 -2.22 -2.71
CA PHE A 444 0.11 -2.91 -3.90
C PHE A 444 -0.55 -4.27 -3.59
N GLY A 445 -1.02 -4.47 -2.36
CA GLY A 445 -1.76 -5.67 -1.94
C GLY A 445 -0.87 -6.90 -1.72
N ASN A 446 -0.96 -7.46 -0.52
CA ASN A 446 -0.94 -8.92 -0.36
C ASN A 446 -2.39 -9.37 -0.40
#